data_AF-A0A377AZH7-F1
#
_entry.id   AF-A0A377AZH7-F1
#
_cell.length_a   1.000
_cell.length_b   1.000
_cell.length_c   1.000
_cell.angle_alpha   90.00
_cell.angle_beta   90.00
_cell.angle_gamma   90.00
#
_symmetry.space_group_name_H-M   'P 1'
#
loop_
_entity.id
_entity.type
_entity.pdbx_description
1 polymer ?
#
loop_
_entity_poly.entity_id
_entity_poly.type
_entity_poly.pdbx_seq_one_letter_code
_entity_poly.pdbx_strand_id
1 'polypeptide(L)'
;MLLAETLIALNRSEDAEAVLKTIPLQDQDTRYQGLVAQIELLKQAADTPEIQQLQQQVAENPEDAALATQLALQLHQVGRNEEALELLFGHLRKDLTAADGSDA
;
A
#
# COMPACT_ATOMS: atom_id res chain seq x y z
N MET A 1 17.42 -0.65 -13.52
CA MET A 1 16.66 0.62 -13.58
C MET A 1 15.35 0.50 -14.36
N LEU A 2 15.29 -0.19 -15.51
CA LEU A 2 14.03 -0.38 -16.26
C LEU A 2 12.89 -0.99 -15.42
N LEU A 3 13.22 -1.94 -14.53
CA LEU A 3 12.24 -2.54 -13.61
C LEU A 3 11.58 -1.51 -12.68
N ALA A 4 12.37 -0.60 -12.08
CA ALA A 4 11.83 0.46 -11.23
C ALA A 4 10.92 1.41 -12.03
N GLU A 5 11.32 1.79 -13.25
CA GLU A 5 10.50 2.61 -14.15
C GLU A 5 9.16 1.94 -14.49
N THR A 6 9.17 0.63 -14.77
CA THR A 6 7.92 -0.11 -15.02
C THR A 6 7.02 -0.19 -13.79
N LEU A 7 7.61 -0.34 -12.59
CA LEU A 7 6.86 -0.41 -11.34
C LEU A 7 6.23 0.95 -10.99
N ILE A 8 6.95 2.05 -11.21
CA ILE A 8 6.43 3.43 -11.10
C ILE A 8 5.24 3.61 -12.05
N ALA A 9 5.37 3.19 -13.31
CA ALA A 9 4.29 3.28 -14.30
C ALA A 9 3.05 2.43 -13.95
N LEU A 10 3.22 1.40 -13.13
CA LEU A 10 2.14 0.55 -12.62
C LEU A 10 1.58 1.02 -11.27
N ASN A 11 1.96 2.22 -10.78
CA ASN A 11 1.63 2.73 -9.44
C ASN A 11 2.13 1.83 -8.29
N ARG A 12 3.12 0.97 -8.54
CA ARG A 12 3.76 0.11 -7.51
C ARG A 12 4.99 0.82 -6.95
N SER A 13 4.75 1.96 -6.31
CA SER A 13 5.79 2.85 -5.81
C SER A 13 6.67 2.20 -4.72
N GLU A 14 6.10 1.34 -3.88
CA GLU A 14 6.85 0.59 -2.85
C GLU A 14 7.82 -0.42 -3.45
N ASP A 15 7.36 -1.23 -4.41
CA ASP A 15 8.21 -2.18 -5.13
C ASP A 15 9.32 -1.46 -5.90
N ALA A 16 9.00 -0.33 -6.53
CA ALA A 16 9.98 0.48 -7.23
C ALA A 16 11.07 0.97 -6.27
N GLU A 17 10.68 1.45 -5.08
CA GLU A 17 11.61 1.89 -4.04
C GLU A 17 12.47 0.73 -3.53
N ALA A 18 11.90 -0.45 -3.33
CA ALA A 18 12.62 -1.64 -2.91
C ALA A 18 13.69 -2.03 -3.94
N VAL A 19 13.36 -2.00 -5.24
CA VAL A 19 14.32 -2.23 -6.33
C VAL A 19 15.41 -1.16 -6.33
N LEU A 20 15.06 0.11 -6.15
CA LEU A 20 16.05 1.20 -6.09
C LEU A 20 17.00 1.04 -4.90
N LYS A 21 16.51 0.63 -3.72
CA LYS A 21 17.34 0.37 -2.53
C LYS A 21 18.39 -0.73 -2.74
N THR A 22 18.22 -1.60 -3.72
CA THR A 22 19.23 -2.61 -4.09
C THR A 22 20.41 -2.03 -4.87
N ILE A 23 20.29 -0.80 -5.38
CA ILE A 23 21.33 -0.14 -6.18
C ILE A 23 22.41 0.42 -5.24
N PRO A 24 23.70 0.07 -5.45
CA PRO A 24 24.79 0.58 -4.63
C PRO A 24 24.92 2.09 -4.67
N LEU A 25 25.38 2.72 -3.59
CA LEU A 25 25.52 4.20 -3.49
C LEU A 25 26.38 4.80 -4.61
N GLN A 26 27.40 4.08 -5.08
CA GLN A 26 28.26 4.50 -6.19
C GLN A 26 27.52 4.61 -7.53
N ASP A 27 26.40 3.91 -7.66
CA ASP A 27 25.55 3.85 -8.87
C ASP A 27 24.26 4.68 -8.71
N GLN A 28 24.14 5.49 -7.63
CA GLN A 28 23.04 6.43 -7.42
C GLN A 28 23.26 7.74 -8.19
N ASP A 29 23.18 7.63 -9.51
CA ASP A 29 23.34 8.73 -10.45
C ASP A 29 22.10 9.65 -10.54
N THR A 30 22.14 10.65 -11.43
CA THR A 30 21.01 11.58 -11.66
C THR A 30 19.72 10.85 -12.03
N ARG A 31 19.83 9.70 -12.71
CA ARG A 31 18.66 8.91 -13.12
C ARG A 31 18.03 8.23 -11.90
N TYR A 32 18.83 7.67 -10.99
CA TYR A 32 18.36 7.17 -9.70
C TYR A 32 17.57 8.24 -8.94
N GLN A 33 18.14 9.44 -8.77
CA GLN A 33 17.48 10.53 -8.05
C GLN A 33 16.16 10.95 -8.71
N GLY A 34 16.10 10.97 -10.05
CA GLY A 34 14.87 11.25 -10.78
C GLY A 34 13.76 10.22 -10.53
N LEU A 35 14.12 8.94 -10.40
CA LEU A 35 13.16 7.87 -10.08
C LEU A 35 12.69 7.96 -8.62
N VAL A 36 13.59 8.26 -7.69
CA VAL A 36 13.23 8.48 -6.27
C VAL A 36 12.24 9.64 -6.13
N ALA A 37 12.49 10.78 -6.79
CA ALA A 37 11.57 11.92 -6.76
C ALA A 37 10.20 11.58 -7.35
N GLN A 38 10.16 10.77 -8.42
CA GLN A 38 8.90 10.28 -8.99
C GLN A 38 8.12 9.38 -8.02
N ILE A 39 8.82 8.50 -7.31
CA ILE A 39 8.23 7.64 -6.26
C ILE A 39 7.66 8.50 -5.13
N GLU A 40 8.41 9.49 -4.65
CA GLU A 40 7.94 10.40 -3.60
C GLU A 40 6.69 11.17 -4.03
N LEU A 41 6.64 11.68 -5.27
CA LEU A 41 5.46 12.36 -5.80
C LEU A 41 4.25 11.43 -5.89
N LEU A 42 4.45 10.18 -6.35
CA LEU A 42 3.38 9.18 -6.38
C LEU A 42 2.88 8.85 -4.97
N LYS A 43 3.80 8.72 -4.01
CA LYS A 43 3.45 8.47 -2.60
C LYS A 43 2.68 9.63 -2.00
N GLN A 44 3.10 10.87 -2.24
CA GLN A 44 2.37 12.06 -1.78
C GLN A 44 0.99 12.18 -2.43
N ALA A 45 0.86 11.85 -3.72
CA ALA A 45 -0.43 11.82 -4.39
C ALA A 45 -1.35 10.72 -3.85
N ALA A 46 -0.77 9.63 -3.36
CA ALA A 46 -1.50 8.50 -2.80
C ALA A 46 -1.72 8.57 -1.27
N ASP A 47 -1.07 9.50 -0.59
CA ASP A 47 -1.21 9.74 0.86
C ASP A 47 -2.18 10.88 1.11
N THR A 48 -3.46 10.61 0.83
CA THR A 48 -4.54 11.59 1.04
C THR A 48 -4.91 11.65 2.53
N PRO A 49 -5.34 12.83 3.04
CA PRO A 49 -5.71 12.97 4.45
C PRO A 49 -6.85 12.02 4.86
N GLU A 50 -7.73 11.65 3.93
CA GLU A 50 -8.79 10.67 4.14
C GLU A 50 -8.23 9.27 4.45
N ILE A 51 -7.17 8.83 3.73
CA ILE A 51 -6.52 7.54 3.98
C ILE A 51 -5.88 7.53 5.37
N GLN A 52 -5.18 8.61 5.74
CA GLN A 52 -4.55 8.71 7.06
C GLN A 52 -5.58 8.63 8.19
N GLN A 53 -6.71 9.32 8.05
CA GLN A 53 -7.79 9.27 9.04
C GLN A 53 -8.40 7.86 9.15
N LEU A 54 -8.64 7.19 8.02
CA LEU A 54 -9.18 5.83 8.02
C LEU A 54 -8.18 4.81 8.58
N GLN A 55 -6.88 4.94 8.28
CA GLN A 55 -5.84 4.10 8.88
C GLN A 55 -5.82 4.23 10.40
N GLN A 56 -5.92 5.45 10.93
CA GLN A 56 -5.99 5.67 12.37
C GLN A 56 -7.23 5.01 12.99
N GLN A 57 -8.40 5.16 12.35
CA GLN A 57 -9.64 4.55 12.82
C GLN A 57 -9.61 3.02 12.77
N VAL A 58 -9.03 2.43 11.72
CA VAL A 58 -8.83 0.98 11.60
C VAL A 58 -7.80 0.48 12.62
N ALA A 59 -6.76 1.26 12.93
CA ALA A 59 -5.80 0.91 13.98
C ALA A 59 -6.45 0.93 15.38
N GLU A 60 -7.37 1.85 15.63
CA GLU A 60 -8.16 1.90 16.87
C GLU A 60 -9.24 0.81 16.92
N ASN A 61 -9.84 0.45 15.79
CA ASN A 61 -10.90 -0.54 15.67
C ASN A 61 -10.56 -1.61 14.60
N PRO A 62 -9.58 -2.50 14.86
CA PRO A 62 -9.09 -3.48 13.88
C PRO A 62 -10.05 -4.66 13.63
N GLU A 63 -11.22 -4.65 14.28
CA GLU A 63 -12.31 -5.63 14.11
C GLU A 63 -13.42 -5.05 13.21
N ASP A 64 -13.41 -3.75 12.93
CA ASP A 64 -14.44 -3.10 12.13
C ASP A 64 -14.18 -3.30 10.63
N ALA A 65 -14.83 -4.32 10.07
CA ALA A 65 -14.77 -4.62 8.65
C ALA A 65 -15.30 -3.48 7.77
N ALA A 66 -16.21 -2.63 8.26
CA ALA A 66 -16.74 -1.50 7.50
C ALA A 66 -15.68 -0.39 7.34
N LEU A 67 -14.94 -0.08 8.41
CA LEU A 67 -13.81 0.85 8.34
C LEU A 67 -12.69 0.33 7.44
N ALA A 68 -12.38 -0.96 7.54
CA ALA A 68 -11.40 -1.60 6.66
C ALA A 68 -11.82 -1.54 5.18
N THR A 69 -13.09 -1.75 4.89
CA THR A 69 -13.63 -1.64 3.53
C THR A 69 -13.55 -0.22 2.99
N GLN A 70 -13.84 0.78 3.82
CA GLN A 70 -13.69 2.19 3.44
C GLN A 70 -12.22 2.55 3.16
N LEU A 71 -11.29 2.09 4.01
CA LEU A 71 -9.87 2.28 3.79
C LEU A 71 -9.42 1.62 2.48
N ALA A 72 -9.83 0.37 2.23
CA ALA A 72 -9.54 -0.35 1.00
C ALA A 72 -10.07 0.38 -0.25
N LEU A 73 -11.26 0.99 -0.16
CA LEU A 73 -11.83 1.79 -1.25
C LEU A 73 -10.97 3.04 -1.54
N GLN A 74 -10.51 3.74 -0.51
CA GLN A 74 -9.64 4.91 -0.68
C GLN A 74 -8.27 4.50 -1.24
N LEU A 75 -7.69 3.42 -0.73
CA LEU A 75 -6.45 2.84 -1.25
C LEU A 75 -6.58 2.45 -2.73
N HIS A 76 -7.72 1.88 -3.15
CA HIS A 76 -7.99 1.58 -4.55
C HIS A 76 -8.04 2.84 -5.44
N GLN A 77 -8.67 3.92 -4.96
CA GLN A 77 -8.77 5.19 -5.71
C GLN A 77 -7.40 5.82 -5.99
N VAL A 78 -6.45 5.65 -5.07
CA VAL A 78 -5.07 6.13 -5.23
C VAL A 78 -4.12 5.12 -5.88
N GLY A 79 -4.63 3.97 -6.34
CA GLY A 79 -3.84 2.93 -7.01
C GLY A 79 -3.09 1.98 -6.08
N ARG A 80 -3.27 2.07 -4.76
CA ARG A 80 -2.71 1.17 -3.73
C ARG A 80 -3.56 -0.10 -3.56
N ASN A 81 -3.77 -0.80 -4.68
CA ASN A 81 -4.65 -1.97 -4.74
C ASN A 81 -4.16 -3.15 -3.89
N GLU A 82 -2.85 -3.30 -3.78
CA GLU A 82 -2.21 -4.42 -3.06
C GLU A 82 -2.53 -4.35 -1.57
N GLU A 83 -2.35 -3.17 -0.96
CA GLU A 83 -2.75 -2.92 0.44
C GLU A 83 -4.26 -3.03 0.66
N ALA A 84 -5.06 -2.52 -0.27
CA ALA A 84 -6.52 -2.63 -0.19
C ALA A 84 -6.97 -4.10 -0.12
N LEU A 85 -6.40 -4.94 -1.00
CA LEU A 85 -6.69 -6.37 -1.04
C LEU A 85 -6.19 -7.08 0.21
N GLU A 86 -4.95 -6.82 0.64
CA GLU A 86 -4.37 -7.45 1.82
C GLU A 86 -5.18 -7.14 3.09
N LEU A 87 -5.63 -5.89 3.23
CA LEU A 87 -6.51 -5.46 4.31
C LEU A 87 -7.84 -6.23 4.30
N LEU A 88 -8.56 -6.20 3.17
CA LEU A 88 -9.84 -6.90 3.02
C LEU A 88 -9.72 -8.40 3.27
N PHE A 89 -8.66 -9.02 2.74
CA PHE A 89 -8.41 -10.45 2.89
C PHE A 89 -8.08 -10.82 4.34
N GLY A 90 -7.35 -9.95 5.05
CA GLY A 90 -7.08 -10.10 6.48
C GLY A 90 -8.36 -10.12 7.33
N HIS A 91 -9.29 -9.21 7.05
CA HIS A 91 -10.60 -9.17 7.72
C HIS A 91 -11.47 -10.39 7.35
N LEU A 92 -11.59 -10.71 6.06
CA LEU A 92 -12.33 -11.89 5.59
C LEU A 92 -11.81 -13.18 6.24
N ARG A 93 -10.49 -13.33 6.35
CA ARG A 93 -9.89 -14.51 6.98
C ARG A 93 -10.25 -14.59 8.46
N LYS A 94 -10.16 -13.47 9.20
CA LYS A 94 -10.56 -13.41 10.61
C LYS A 94 -12.02 -13.79 10.80
N ASP A 95 -12.93 -13.16 10.04
CA ASP A 95 -14.37 -13.44 10.09
C ASP A 95 -14.67 -14.92 9.77
N LEU A 96 -13.98 -15.50 8.79
CA LEU A 96 -14.13 -16.91 8.45
C LEU A 96 -13.66 -17.85 9.58
N THR A 97 -12.49 -17.57 10.19
CA THR A 97 -12.05 -18.32 11.38
C THR A 97 -12.93 -18.12 12.61
N ALA A 98 -13.54 -16.94 12.77
CA ALA A 98 -14.47 -16.66 13.86
C ALA A 98 -15.79 -17.45 13.68
N ALA A 99 -16.25 -17.62 12.44
CA ALA A 99 -17.39 -18.46 12.12
C ALA A 99 -17.10 -19.97 12.33
N ASP A 100 -15.92 -20.46 11.92
CA ASP A 100 -15.51 -21.86 12.09
C ASP A 100 -15.20 -22.26 13.55
N GLY A 101 -15.00 -21.30 14.46
CA GLY A 101 -14.67 -21.54 15.87
C GLY A 101 -15.86 -21.72 16.82
N SER A 102 -17.09 -21.76 16.32
CA SER A 102 -18.31 -21.79 17.14
C SER A 102 -18.98 -23.16 17.29
N ASP A 103 -18.36 -24.24 16.78
CA ASP A 103 -18.78 -25.62 17.02
C ASP A 103 -17.74 -26.39 17.85
N ALA A 104 -17.72 -26.20 19.18
CA ALA A 104 -17.12 -27.14 20.14
C ALA A 104 -17.77 -27.04 21.53
#